data_AF-A0A924GFS3-F1
#
_entry.id   AF-A0A924GFS3-F1
#
_cell.length_a   1.000
_cell.length_b   1.000
_cell.length_c   1.000
_cell.angle_alpha   90.00
_cell.angle_beta   90.00
_cell.angle_gamma   90.00
#
_symmetry.space_group_name_H-M   'P 1'
#
loop_
_entity.id
_entity.type
_entity.pdbx_description
1 polymer ?
#
loop_
_entity_poly.entity_id
_entity_poly.type
_entity_poly.pdbx_seq_one_letter_code
_entity_poly.pdbx_strand_id
1 'polypeptide(L)' 'MTNTNMTPEQENAFYAEPDNQVPEGPPVRRRAKLSEPVPVRFPEELLSEIRNRAAADDRSVSNWIRRAVEHEIAREAS' A
#
# COMPACT_ATOMS: atom_id res chain seq x y z
N MET A 1 7.65 26.53 8.44
CA MET A 1 7.25 25.55 7.41
C MET A 1 6.10 26.16 6.65
N THR A 2 6.30 26.48 5.36
CA THR A 2 5.26 27.07 4.51
C THR A 2 4.23 25.99 4.21
N ASN A 3 3.25 25.87 5.10
CA ASN A 3 2.05 25.05 4.91
C ASN A 3 1.14 25.75 3.87
N THR A 4 1.67 25.88 2.65
CA THR A 4 0.93 26.42 1.52
C THR A 4 0.18 25.27 0.89
N ASN A 5 -1.15 25.29 0.94
CA ASN A 5 -1.98 24.38 0.15
C ASN A 5 -1.77 24.71 -1.34
N MET A 6 -0.88 23.97 -2.00
CA MET A 6 -0.71 24.04 -3.45
C MET A 6 -1.76 23.17 -4.14
N THR A 7 -2.18 23.57 -5.35
CA THR A 7 -2.95 22.66 -6.21
C THR A 7 -2.02 21.57 -6.79
N PRO A 8 -2.56 20.44 -7.28
CA PRO A 8 -1.74 19.39 -7.89
C PRO A 8 -0.84 19.90 -9.03
N GLU A 9 -1.30 20.86 -9.84
CA GLU A 9 -0.52 21.44 -10.94
C GLU A 9 0.64 22.30 -10.42
N GLN A 10 0.41 23.06 -9.35
CA GLN A 10 1.44 23.87 -8.70
C GLN A 10 2.50 23.00 -8.04
N GLU A 11 2.10 21.88 -7.43
CA GLU A 11 3.01 20.89 -6.86
C GLU A 11 3.88 20.25 -7.97
N ASN A 12 3.27 19.86 -9.09
CA ASN A 12 4.02 19.31 -10.24
C ASN A 12 5.02 20.33 -10.80
N ALA A 13 4.64 21.61 -10.92
CA ALA A 13 5.53 22.66 -11.38
C ALA A 13 6.68 22.92 -10.39
N PHE A 14 6.40 22.90 -9.09
CA PHE A 14 7.40 23.08 -8.04
C PHE A 14 8.48 21.99 -8.09
N TYR A 15 8.08 20.72 -8.24
CA TYR A 15 9.03 19.60 -8.34
C TYR A 15 9.66 19.42 -9.74
N ALA A 16 9.32 20.25 -10.73
CA ALA A 16 10.01 20.24 -12.02
C ALA A 16 11.44 20.81 -11.92
N GLU A 17 11.71 21.64 -10.91
CA GLU A 17 13.05 22.15 -10.60
C GLU A 17 13.86 21.11 -9.81
N PRO A 18 15.08 20.74 -10.25
CA PRO A 18 15.89 19.70 -9.59
C PRO A 18 16.21 19.99 -8.12
N ASP A 19 16.39 21.26 -7.76
CA ASP A 19 16.73 21.68 -6.40
C ASP A 19 15.59 21.39 -5.40
N ASN A 20 14.34 21.34 -5.89
CA ASN A 20 13.16 21.03 -5.08
C ASN A 20 12.94 19.52 -4.92
N GLN A 21 13.75 18.66 -5.56
CA GLN A 21 13.68 17.20 -5.42
C GLN A 21 14.60 16.66 -4.32
N VAL A 22 15.25 17.53 -3.55
CA VAL A 22 16.09 17.11 -2.42
C VAL A 22 15.20 16.66 -1.27
N PRO A 23 15.34 15.41 -0.78
CA PRO A 23 14.56 14.93 0.35
C PRO A 23 14.78 15.83 1.58
N GLU A 24 13.68 16.31 2.16
CA GLU A 24 13.75 17.09 3.39
C GLU A 24 14.06 16.19 4.60
N GLY A 25 15.01 16.65 5.42
CA GLY A 25 15.34 16.03 6.71
C GLY A 25 16.39 14.91 6.64
N PRO A 26 16.80 14.39 7.81
CA PRO A 26 17.77 13.32 7.88
C PRO A 26 17.21 12.01 7.31
N PRO A 27 18.02 11.18 6.63
CA PRO A 27 17.58 9.87 6.16
C PRO A 27 17.02 9.01 7.28
N VAL A 28 15.79 8.54 7.13
CA VAL A 28 15.14 7.65 8.09
C VAL A 28 15.27 6.19 7.61
N ARG A 29 15.73 5.29 8.48
CA ARG A 29 15.68 3.86 8.18
C ARG A 29 14.24 3.36 8.24
N ARG A 30 13.79 2.67 7.20
CA ARG A 30 12.48 2.02 7.17
C ARG A 30 12.33 1.10 8.39
N ARG A 31 11.23 1.24 9.14
CA ARG A 31 10.94 0.37 10.28
C ARG A 31 10.65 -1.06 9.80
N ALA A 32 11.39 -2.01 10.39
CA ALA A 32 11.33 -3.47 10.21
C ALA A 32 11.57 -4.01 8.79
N LYS A 33 12.28 -5.16 8.74
CA LYS A 33 12.27 -6.02 7.55
C LYS A 33 10.83 -6.47 7.31
N LEU A 34 10.41 -6.51 6.05
CA LEU A 34 9.18 -7.22 5.69
C LEU A 34 9.30 -8.64 6.23
N SER A 35 8.22 -9.19 6.78
CA SER A 35 8.16 -10.61 7.11
C SER A 35 8.53 -11.44 5.90
N GLU A 36 9.12 -12.60 6.13
CA GLU A 36 9.43 -13.54 5.04
C GLU A 36 8.15 -13.84 4.24
N PRO A 37 8.17 -13.73 2.90
CA PRO A 37 7.00 -14.01 2.09
C PRO A 37 6.69 -15.51 2.11
N VAL A 38 5.43 -15.86 2.39
CA VAL A 38 4.93 -17.24 2.29
C VAL A 38 4.26 -17.41 0.92
N PRO A 39 4.81 -18.23 0.00
CA PRO A 39 4.18 -18.45 -1.31
C PRO A 39 2.96 -19.36 -1.17
N VAL A 40 1.80 -18.86 -1.60
CA VAL A 40 0.54 -19.62 -1.67
C VAL A 40 0.13 -19.77 -3.12
N ARG A 41 -0.17 -21.00 -3.55
CA ARG A 41 -0.67 -21.27 -4.90
C ARG A 41 -2.19 -21.35 -4.87
N PHE A 42 -2.83 -20.53 -5.69
CA PHE A 42 -4.28 -20.57 -5.90
C PHE A 42 -4.61 -21.13 -7.29
N PRO A 43 -5.72 -21.86 -7.45
CA PRO A 43 -6.31 -22.09 -8.77
C PRO A 43 -6.62 -20.76 -9.45
N GLU A 44 -6.54 -20.70 -10.78
CA GLU A 44 -6.70 -19.46 -11.55
C GLU A 44 -8.09 -18.82 -11.35
N GLU A 45 -9.13 -19.65 -11.25
CA GLU A 45 -10.50 -19.19 -10.99
C GLU A 45 -10.60 -18.46 -9.64
N LEU A 46 -9.98 -19.04 -8.61
CA LEU A 46 -9.95 -18.42 -7.27
C LEU A 46 -9.10 -17.15 -7.27
N LEU A 47 -7.99 -17.14 -8.00
CA LEU A 47 -7.13 -15.96 -8.13
C LEU A 47 -7.88 -14.80 -8.78
N SER A 48 -8.67 -15.08 -9.83
CA SER A 48 -9.53 -14.11 -10.50
C SER A 48 -10.58 -13.54 -9.55
N GLU A 49 -11.23 -14.39 -8.76
CA GLU A 49 -12.23 -13.95 -7.78
C GLU A 49 -11.61 -13.07 -6.68
N ILE A 50 -10.42 -13.44 -6.18
CA ILE A 50 -9.68 -12.63 -5.20
C ILE A 50 -9.36 -11.24 -5.78
N ARG A 51 -8.94 -11.15 -7.05
CA ARG A 51 -8.66 -9.87 -7.71
C ARG A 51 -9.91 -9.01 -7.80
N ASN A 52 -11.05 -9.60 -8.18
CA ASN A 52 -12.32 -8.88 -8.30
C ASN A 52 -12.78 -8.32 -6.94
N ARG A 53 -12.72 -9.12 -5.88
CA ARG A 53 -13.09 -8.66 -4.53
C ARG A 53 -12.15 -7.60 -3.98
N ALA A 54 -10.85 -7.76 -4.20
CA ALA A 54 -9.86 -6.75 -3.80
C ALA A 54 -10.12 -5.40 -4.49
N ALA A 55 -10.44 -5.42 -5.79
CA ALA A 55 -10.79 -4.23 -6.54
C ALA A 55 -12.11 -3.59 -6.05
N ALA A 56 -13.14 -4.40 -5.76
CA ALA A 56 -14.41 -3.92 -5.21
C ALA A 56 -14.24 -3.21 -3.85
N ASP A 57 -13.27 -3.65 -3.05
CA ASP A 57 -12.95 -3.07 -1.74
C ASP A 57 -11.91 -1.92 -1.80
N ASP A 58 -11.49 -1.49 -2.99
CA ASP A 58 -10.41 -0.50 -3.22
C ASP A 58 -9.10 -0.85 -2.49
N ARG A 59 -8.71 -2.13 -2.59
CA ARG A 59 -7.52 -2.68 -1.91
C ARG A 59 -6.62 -3.43 -2.88
N SER A 60 -5.32 -3.43 -2.56
CA SER A 60 -4.39 -4.40 -3.16
C SER A 60 -4.77 -5.83 -2.77
N VAL A 61 -4.53 -6.79 -3.65
CA VAL A 61 -4.76 -8.24 -3.41
C VAL A 61 -4.11 -8.72 -2.10
N SER A 62 -2.85 -8.36 -1.84
CA SER A 62 -2.15 -8.80 -0.62
C SER A 62 -2.79 -8.26 0.66
N ASN A 63 -3.25 -7.02 0.65
CA ASN A 63 -3.96 -6.42 1.80
C ASN A 63 -5.33 -7.08 2.00
N TRP A 64 -6.05 -7.33 0.90
CA TRP A 64 -7.33 -8.02 0.94
C TRP A 64 -7.21 -9.45 1.52
N ILE A 65 -6.26 -10.25 1.03
CA ILE A 65 -5.98 -11.60 1.55
C ILE A 65 -5.62 -11.54 3.03
N ARG A 66 -4.74 -10.62 3.44
CA ARG A 66 -4.33 -10.51 4.85
C ARG A 66 -5.54 -10.26 5.76
N ARG A 67 -6.42 -9.34 5.39
CA ARG A 67 -7.62 -9.03 6.18
C ARG A 67 -8.61 -10.20 6.21
N ALA A 68 -8.76 -10.92 5.09
CA ALA A 68 -9.61 -12.10 5.05
C ALA A 68 -9.10 -13.19 6.01
N VAL A 69 -7.78 -13.42 6.05
CA VAL A 69 -7.15 -14.37 6.99
C VAL A 69 -7.29 -13.91 8.44
N GLU A 70 -7.01 -12.64 8.74
CA GLU A 70 -7.20 -12.06 10.08
C GLU A 70 -8.65 -12.21 10.56
N HIS A 71 -9.61 -11.97 9.68
CA HIS A 71 -11.02 -12.10 10.00
C HIS A 71 -11.44 -13.55 10.25
N GLU A 72 -10.91 -14.51 9.47
CA GLU A 72 -11.18 -15.93 9.69
C GLU A 72 -10.65 -16.41 11.04
N ILE A 73 -9.40 -16.07 11.37
CA ILE A 73 -8.80 -16.43 12.68
C ILE A 73 -9.61 -15.83 13.84
N ALA A 74 -10.08 -14.59 13.69
CA ALA A 74 -10.90 -13.94 14.71
C ALA A 74 -12.28 -14.59 14.88
N ARG A 75 -12.86 -15.13 13.79
CA ARG A 75 -14.13 -15.86 13.85
C ARG A 75 -14.00 -17.19 14.60
N GLU A 76 -12.93 -17.93 14.37
CA GLU A 76 -12.68 -19.23 15.04
C GLU A 76 -12.38 -19.09 16.54
N ALA A 77 -11.85 -17.93 16.96
CA ALA A 77 -11.53 -17.64 18.35
C ALA A 77 -12.74 -17.23 19.21
N SER A 78 -13.92 -17.07 18.61
CA SER A 78 -15.16 -16.62 19.26
C SER A 78 -16.17 -17.75 19.46
#